data_AF-A0A0A1DEZ0-F1
#
_entry.id   AF-A0A0A1DEZ0-F1
#
_cell.length_a   1.000
_cell.length_b   1.000
_cell.length_c   1.000
_cell.angle_alpha   90.00
_cell.angle_beta   90.00
_cell.angle_gamma   90.00
#
_symmetry.space_group_name_H-M   'P 1'
#
loop_
_entity.id
_entity.type
_entity.pdbx_description
1 polymer ?
#
loop_
_entity_poly.entity_id
_entity_poly.type
_entity_poly.pdbx_seq_one_letter_code
_entity_poly.pdbx_strand_id
1 'polypeptide(L)'
;MTAAPFGSHNGIVARAAERLVLAAKGVDEKSLVVPEAAHLALRPQYESNLRGWSIGGPAGMHAWLLYATEAYAAAAEASPLVRDAE
;
A
#
# COMPACT_ATOMS: atom_id res chain seq x y z
N MET A 1 -6.47 -8.97 4.37
CA MET A 1 -6.92 -7.83 5.19
C MET A 1 -7.28 -8.39 6.56
N THR A 2 -6.88 -7.72 7.64
CA THR A 2 -6.81 -8.38 8.96
C THR A 2 -7.95 -8.02 9.91
N ALA A 3 -8.36 -6.76 9.99
CA ALA A 3 -9.40 -6.33 10.94
C ALA A 3 -10.83 -6.54 10.41
N ALA A 4 -11.06 -6.34 9.11
CA ALA A 4 -12.35 -6.47 8.43
C ALA A 4 -13.59 -5.89 9.20
N PRO A 5 -13.54 -4.65 9.70
CA PRO A 5 -14.54 -4.14 10.66
C PRO A 5 -15.92 -3.83 10.05
N PHE A 6 -16.05 -3.72 8.73
CA PHE A 6 -17.29 -3.38 8.05
C PHE A 6 -17.95 -4.62 7.44
N GLY A 7 -19.28 -4.61 7.32
CA GLY A 7 -20.02 -5.70 6.68
C GLY A 7 -19.73 -5.89 5.18
N SER A 8 -19.14 -4.89 4.52
CA SER A 8 -18.69 -4.96 3.12
C SER A 8 -17.60 -3.94 2.81
N HIS A 9 -16.95 -4.05 1.65
CA HIS A 9 -16.02 -3.04 1.07
C HIS A 9 -14.80 -2.64 1.91
N ASN A 10 -14.44 -3.44 2.91
CA ASN A 10 -13.30 -3.14 3.78
C ASN A 10 -11.99 -2.86 3.03
N GLY A 11 -11.75 -3.51 1.88
CA GLY A 11 -10.57 -3.26 1.05
C GLY A 11 -10.51 -1.82 0.53
N ILE A 12 -11.64 -1.27 0.07
CA ILE A 12 -11.74 0.13 -0.40
C ILE A 12 -11.47 1.09 0.77
N VAL A 13 -12.07 0.84 1.93
CA VAL A 13 -11.84 1.67 3.12
C VAL A 13 -10.38 1.61 3.56
N ALA A 14 -9.74 0.44 3.49
CA ALA A 14 -8.33 0.28 3.79
C ALA A 14 -7.44 1.10 2.83
N ARG A 15 -7.76 1.15 1.52
CA ARG A 15 -7.02 2.00 0.56
C ARG A 15 -7.20 3.49 0.84
N ALA A 16 -8.42 3.91 1.15
CA ALA A 16 -8.67 5.30 1.54
C ALA A 16 -7.88 5.68 2.82
N ALA A 17 -7.89 4.81 3.83
CA ALA A 17 -7.14 5.02 5.07
C ALA A 17 -5.63 5.07 4.83
N GLU A 18 -5.09 4.19 3.98
CA GLU A 18 -3.68 4.21 3.56
C GLU A 18 -3.30 5.58 2.96
N ARG A 19 -4.07 6.08 1.99
CA ARG A 19 -3.81 7.40 1.37
C ARG A 19 -3.86 8.54 2.39
N LEU A 20 -4.82 8.51 3.32
CA LEU A 20 -4.92 9.50 4.39
C LEU A 20 -3.71 9.47 5.33
N VAL A 21 -3.20 8.29 5.66
CA VAL A 21 -1.99 8.14 6.49
C VAL A 21 -0.77 8.69 5.75
N LEU A 22 -0.59 8.37 4.47
CA LEU A 22 0.52 8.88 3.67
C LEU A 22 0.50 10.42 3.60
N ALA A 23 -0.68 11.01 3.37
CA ALA A 23 -0.85 12.46 3.35
C ALA A 23 -0.58 13.09 4.73
N ALA A 24 -1.17 12.56 5.80
CA ALA A 24 -1.03 13.09 7.16
C ALA A 24 0.40 12.96 7.72
N LYS A 25 1.19 12.00 7.21
CA LYS A 25 2.60 11.82 7.59
C LYS A 25 3.59 12.56 6.68
N GLY A 26 3.10 13.30 5.69
CA GLY A 26 3.94 14.05 4.75
C GLY A 26 4.68 13.17 3.74
N VAL A 27 4.33 11.88 3.63
CA VAL A 27 4.92 10.96 2.64
C VAL A 27 4.36 11.26 1.25
N ASP A 28 3.08 11.60 1.17
CA ASP A 28 2.41 12.03 -0.06
C ASP A 28 1.39 13.13 0.27
N GLU A 29 1.89 14.27 0.74
CA GLU A 29 1.06 15.39 1.23
C GLU A 29 0.03 15.87 0.19
N LYS A 30 0.37 15.76 -1.10
CA LYS A 30 -0.47 16.22 -2.21
C LYS A 30 -1.32 15.10 -2.83
N SER A 31 -1.26 13.89 -2.27
CA SER A 31 -2.00 12.71 -2.73
C SER A 31 -1.77 12.37 -4.21
N LEU A 32 -0.52 12.46 -4.67
CA LEU A 32 -0.13 12.27 -6.07
C LEU A 32 0.32 10.84 -6.39
N VAL A 33 0.67 10.05 -5.37
CA VAL A 33 1.01 8.64 -5.60
C VAL A 33 -0.24 7.81 -5.82
N VAL A 34 -0.09 6.68 -6.50
CA VAL A 34 -1.20 5.76 -6.82
C VAL A 34 -0.94 4.38 -6.20
N PRO A 35 -1.03 4.24 -4.86
CA PRO A 35 -0.86 2.95 -4.20
C PRO A 35 -1.73 1.86 -4.84
N GLU A 36 -2.92 2.22 -5.31
CA GLU A 36 -3.88 1.30 -5.91
C GLU A 36 -3.31 0.55 -7.10
N ALA A 37 -2.64 1.28 -7.99
CA ALA A 37 -1.98 0.73 -9.16
C ALA A 37 -0.83 -0.21 -8.75
N ALA A 38 -0.04 0.18 -7.75
CA ALA A 38 1.07 -0.65 -7.27
C ALA A 38 0.61 -1.96 -6.61
N HIS A 39 -0.41 -1.92 -5.76
CA HIS A 39 -0.96 -3.15 -5.16
C HIS A 39 -1.58 -4.06 -6.21
N LEU A 40 -2.16 -3.50 -7.28
CA LEU A 40 -2.68 -4.28 -8.41
C LEU A 40 -1.54 -4.93 -9.20
N ALA A 41 -0.48 -4.18 -9.50
CA ALA A 41 0.70 -4.68 -10.22
C ALA A 41 1.47 -5.74 -9.42
N LEU A 42 1.57 -5.57 -8.10
CA LEU A 42 2.26 -6.47 -7.16
C LEU A 42 1.27 -7.35 -6.38
N ARG A 43 0.14 -7.72 -7.00
CA ARG A 43 -0.95 -8.42 -6.32
C ARG A 43 -0.53 -9.75 -5.66
N PRO A 44 0.29 -10.61 -6.28
CA PRO A 44 0.74 -11.84 -5.63
C PRO A 44 1.51 -11.58 -4.32
N GLN A 45 2.38 -10.57 -4.32
CA GLN A 45 3.17 -10.16 -3.17
C GLN A 45 2.28 -9.53 -2.09
N TYR A 46 1.36 -8.65 -2.48
CA TYR A 46 0.36 -8.07 -1.59
C TYR A 46 -0.41 -9.16 -0.84
N GLU A 47 -0.99 -10.11 -1.57
CA GLU A 47 -1.83 -11.15 -0.97
C GLU A 47 -1.01 -12.09 -0.07
N SER A 48 0.21 -12.46 -0.48
CA SER A 48 1.10 -13.31 0.31
C SER A 48 1.55 -12.63 1.60
N ASN A 49 2.07 -11.41 1.50
CA ASN A 49 2.64 -10.70 2.63
C ASN A 49 1.55 -10.21 3.59
N LEU A 50 0.36 -9.89 3.10
CA LEU A 50 -0.78 -9.56 3.96
C LEU A 50 -1.27 -10.78 4.76
N ARG A 51 -1.19 -12.00 4.19
CA ARG A 51 -1.42 -13.23 4.96
C ARG A 51 -0.33 -13.42 6.01
N GLY A 52 0.94 -13.22 5.65
CA GLY A 52 2.07 -13.26 6.60
C GLY A 52 1.88 -12.28 7.77
N TRP A 53 1.52 -11.03 7.48
CA TRP A 53 1.17 -10.03 8.49
C TRP A 53 0.03 -10.48 9.41
N SER A 54 -1.01 -11.10 8.85
CA SER A 54 -2.17 -11.57 9.63
C SER A 54 -1.85 -12.70 10.61
N ILE A 55 -0.91 -13.57 10.24
CA ILE A 55 -0.37 -14.62 11.12
C ILE A 55 0.47 -13.99 12.23
N GLY A 56 1.13 -12.87 11.93
CA GLY A 56 1.96 -12.12 12.86
C GLY A 56 3.40 -12.62 12.95
N GLY A 57 4.12 -12.12 13.96
CA GLY A 57 5.52 -12.44 14.21
C GLY A 57 6.52 -11.68 13.33
N PRO A 58 7.83 -11.74 13.66
CA PRO A 58 8.85 -10.91 13.02
C PRO A 58 8.96 -11.10 11.51
N ALA A 59 8.82 -12.34 11.01
CA ALA A 59 8.94 -12.64 9.58
C ALA A 59 7.82 -11.99 8.76
N GLY A 60 6.57 -12.11 9.21
CA GLY A 60 5.41 -11.49 8.54
C GLY A 60 5.48 -9.97 8.55
N MET A 61 5.89 -9.38 9.68
CA MET A 61 6.10 -7.93 9.79
C MET A 61 7.21 -7.44 8.86
N HIS A 62 8.35 -8.14 8.81
CA HIS A 62 9.47 -7.79 7.94
C HIS A 62 9.07 -7.87 6.46
N ALA A 63 8.45 -8.98 6.03
CA ALA A 63 8.02 -9.14 4.65
C ALA A 63 7.00 -8.07 4.22
N TRP A 64 6.09 -7.69 5.12
CA TRP A 64 5.14 -6.60 4.87
C TRP A 64 5.82 -5.24 4.72
N LEU A 65 6.80 -4.93 5.57
CA LEU A 65 7.53 -3.66 5.51
C LEU A 65 8.30 -3.50 4.19
N LEU A 66 9.00 -4.53 3.74
CA LEU A 66 9.70 -4.51 2.45
C LEU A 66 8.72 -4.33 1.29
N TYR A 67 7.63 -5.10 1.29
CA TYR A 67 6.58 -4.98 0.29
C TYR A 67 5.96 -3.58 0.24
N ALA A 68 5.66 -2.98 1.40
CA ALA A 68 5.07 -1.65 1.45
C ALA A 68 6.01 -0.59 0.83
N THR A 69 7.31 -0.67 1.12
CA THR A 69 8.29 0.24 0.51
C THR A 69 8.40 0.07 -1.00
N GLU A 70 8.43 -1.16 -1.50
CA GLU A 70 8.44 -1.45 -2.94
C GLU A 70 7.16 -0.98 -3.62
N ALA A 71 6.00 -1.23 -2.98
CA ALA A 71 4.71 -0.80 -3.50
C ALA A 71 4.60 0.73 -3.55
N TYR A 72 5.11 1.47 -2.56
CA TYR A 72 5.06 2.93 -2.60
C TYR A 72 6.03 3.54 -3.61
N ALA A 73 7.20 2.92 -3.84
CA ALA A 73 8.06 3.31 -4.94
C ALA A 73 7.35 3.13 -6.29
N ALA A 74 6.79 1.93 -6.54
CA ALA A 74 6.02 1.67 -7.76
C ALA A 74 4.77 2.56 -7.90
N ALA A 75 4.16 2.95 -6.77
CA ALA A 75 3.01 3.86 -6.75
C ALA A 75 3.37 5.30 -7.14
N ALA A 76 4.59 5.74 -6.81
CA ALA A 76 5.10 7.03 -7.24
C ALA A 76 5.35 7.04 -8.75
N GLU A 77 5.95 5.98 -9.29
CA GLU A 77 6.17 5.81 -10.74
C GLU A 77 4.85 5.70 -11.51
N ALA A 78 3.81 5.14 -10.90
CA ALA A 78 2.48 5.07 -11.50
C ALA A 78 1.71 6.40 -11.47
N SER A 79 2.28 7.46 -10.88
CA SER A 79 1.63 8.78 -10.85
C SER A 79 1.48 9.32 -12.27
N PRO A 80 0.29 9.86 -12.65
CA PRO A 80 0.12 10.51 -13.95
C PRO A 80 0.93 11.82 -14.09
N LEU A 81 1.57 12.27 -13.00
CA LEU A 81 2.43 13.45 -12.97
C LEU A 81 3.93 13.09 -13.00
N VAL A 82 4.29 11.81 -13.14
CA VAL A 82 5.68 11.39 -13.29
C VAL A 82 6.31 12.11 -14.49
N ARG A 83 7.55 12.57 -14.32
CA ARG A 83 8.35 13.23 -15.36
C ARG A 83 9.65 12.46 -15.50
N ASP A 84 10.20 12.46 -16.72
CA ASP A 84 11.52 11.88 -16.96
C ASP A 84 12.57 12.60 -16.11
N ALA A 85 13.58 11.85 -15.67
CA ALA A 85 14.74 12.41 -14.97
C ALA A 85 15.54 13.30 -15.95
N GLU A 86 15.89 14.51 -15.49
CA GLU A 86 16.77 15.45 -16.21
C GLU A 86 18.24 14.98 -16.22
#